data_AF-A0A227JAQ1-F1
#
_entry.id   AF-A0A227JAQ1-F1
#
_cell.length_a   1.000
_cell.length_b   1.000
_cell.length_c   1.000
_cell.angle_alpha   90.00
_cell.angle_beta   90.00
_cell.angle_gamma   90.00
#
_symmetry.space_group_name_H-M   'P 1'
#
loop_
_entity.id
_entity.type
_entity.pdbx_description
1 polymer ?
#
loop_
_entity_poly.entity_id
_entity_poly.type
_entity_poly.pdbx_seq_one_letter_code
_entity_poly.pdbx_strand_id
1 'polypeptide(L)'
;MTQQSQPYSHQTPALPTPIVLTIAGSDSGGGAGIQADIKAMSATGSFACSVITAITSQNTQGVSAIFPIPLDHVESQLDAVFTDLNIV
;
A
#
# COMPACT_ATOMS: atom_id res chain seq x y z
N MET A 1 10.26 37.42 42.38
CA MET A 1 10.68 36.75 41.13
C MET A 1 10.21 35.30 41.21
N THR A 2 8.98 35.04 40.78
CA THR A 2 8.43 33.69 40.67
C THR A 2 8.79 33.15 39.29
N GLN A 3 9.69 32.16 39.23
CA GLN A 3 9.96 31.44 37.98
C GLN A 3 8.71 30.66 37.57
N GLN A 4 8.16 30.98 36.40
CA GLN A 4 7.13 30.18 35.75
C GLN A 4 7.78 28.87 35.26
N SER A 5 7.30 27.74 35.78
CA SER A 5 7.60 26.40 35.28
C SER A 5 6.94 26.20 33.91
N GLN A 6 7.74 26.19 32.85
CA GLN A 6 7.31 25.77 31.52
C GLN A 6 6.98 24.26 31.52
N PRO A 7 5.88 23.80 30.91
CA PRO A 7 5.54 22.38 30.85
C PRO A 7 6.47 21.62 29.91
N TYR A 8 6.94 20.46 30.35
CA TYR A 8 7.78 19.54 29.57
C TYR A 8 6.92 18.88 28.47
N SER A 9 7.15 19.24 27.20
CA SER A 9 6.48 18.58 26.08
C SER A 9 7.18 17.25 25.78
N HIS A 10 6.56 16.14 26.19
CA HIS A 10 6.95 14.82 25.69
C HIS A 10 6.62 14.75 24.19
N GLN A 11 7.61 14.97 23.34
CA GLN A 11 7.55 14.55 21.95
C GLN A 11 7.72 13.02 21.94
N THR A 12 6.62 12.28 21.79
CA THR A 12 6.69 10.85 21.49
C THR A 12 7.42 10.70 20.15
N PRO A 13 8.50 9.91 20.04
CA PRO A 13 9.13 9.65 18.75
C PRO A 13 8.06 9.08 17.81
N ALA A 14 7.91 9.68 16.63
CA ALA A 14 7.01 9.13 15.63
C ALA A 14 7.49 7.70 15.29
N LEU A 15 6.61 6.72 15.44
CA LEU A 15 6.89 5.36 14.98
C LEU A 15 7.11 5.40 13.46
N PRO A 16 8.02 4.56 12.92
CA PRO A 16 8.20 4.45 11.48
C PRO A 16 6.87 4.12 10.79
N THR A 17 6.59 4.76 9.66
CA THR A 17 5.42 4.45 8.83
C THR A 17 5.49 2.98 8.39
N PRO A 18 4.49 2.13 8.71
CA PRO A 18 4.46 0.75 8.25
C PRO A 18 4.45 0.68 6.72
N ILE A 19 5.24 -0.22 6.12
CA ILE A 19 5.21 -0.51 4.69
C ILE A 19 4.42 -1.82 4.53
N VAL A 20 3.28 -1.75 3.84
CA VAL A 20 2.38 -2.89 3.66
C VAL A 20 2.32 -3.26 2.18
N LEU A 21 2.37 -4.56 1.89
CA LEU A 21 2.30 -5.11 0.54
C LEU A 21 0.90 -5.66 0.26
N THR A 22 0.30 -5.27 -0.87
CA THR A 22 -0.80 -6.02 -1.49
C THR A 22 -0.30 -6.88 -2.64
N ILE A 23 -0.86 -8.09 -2.79
CA ILE A 23 -0.63 -8.99 -3.93
C ILE A 23 -2.00 -9.34 -4.52
N ALA A 24 -2.42 -8.61 -5.55
CA ALA A 24 -3.79 -8.71 -6.07
C ALA A 24 -3.90 -8.32 -7.55
N GLY A 25 -5.10 -8.49 -8.11
CA GLY A 25 -5.44 -7.97 -9.43
C GLY A 25 -5.70 -6.45 -9.40
N SER A 26 -5.46 -5.78 -10.52
CA SER A 26 -5.75 -4.36 -10.72
C SER A 26 -7.17 -4.16 -11.24
N ASP A 27 -7.97 -3.36 -10.54
CA ASP A 27 -9.27 -2.85 -10.96
C ASP A 27 -9.15 -1.44 -11.58
N SER A 28 -9.45 -1.33 -12.88
CA SER A 28 -9.45 -0.04 -13.58
C SER A 28 -10.46 0.98 -13.03
N GLY A 29 -11.57 0.52 -12.42
CA GLY A 29 -12.57 1.38 -11.77
C GLY A 29 -12.13 1.91 -10.40
N GLY A 30 -11.08 1.33 -9.82
CA GLY A 30 -10.48 1.73 -8.57
C GLY A 30 -11.35 1.48 -7.32
N GLY A 31 -12.43 0.71 -7.42
CA GLY A 31 -13.31 0.36 -6.31
C GLY A 31 -12.92 -0.92 -5.58
N ALA A 32 -12.12 -1.77 -6.21
CA ALA A 32 -11.61 -3.04 -5.71
C ALA A 32 -10.11 -3.22 -6.05
N GLY A 33 -9.59 -4.44 -5.89
CA GLY A 33 -8.23 -4.81 -6.28
C GLY A 33 -7.14 -4.00 -5.56
N ILE A 34 -5.94 -3.94 -6.17
CA ILE A 34 -4.81 -3.20 -5.57
C ILE A 34 -5.15 -1.73 -5.30
N GLN A 35 -6.07 -1.14 -6.06
CA GLN A 35 -6.48 0.25 -5.91
C GLN A 35 -7.26 0.46 -4.61
N ALA A 36 -8.17 -0.45 -4.27
CA ALA A 36 -8.89 -0.40 -3.00
C ALA A 36 -7.95 -0.72 -1.83
N ASP A 37 -7.03 -1.67 -2.00
CA ASP A 37 -6.04 -2.03 -0.99
C ASP A 37 -5.14 -0.83 -0.66
N ILE A 38 -4.56 -0.19 -1.68
CA ILE A 38 -3.70 1.00 -1.52
C ILE A 38 -4.47 2.13 -0.83
N LYS A 39 -5.73 2.37 -1.21
CA LYS A 39 -6.58 3.38 -0.55
C LYS A 39 -6.79 3.06 0.92
N ALA A 40 -7.10 1.81 1.25
CA ALA A 40 -7.31 1.37 2.63
C ALA A 40 -6.03 1.52 3.46
N MET A 41 -4.90 1.01 2.97
CA MET A 41 -3.59 1.13 3.62
C MET A 41 -3.16 2.59 3.83
N SER A 42 -3.36 3.43 2.82
CA SER A 42 -3.06 4.87 2.93
C SER A 42 -3.96 5.55 3.96
N ALA A 43 -5.25 5.21 3.98
CA ALA A 43 -6.21 5.75 4.94
C ALA A 43 -5.91 5.32 6.39
N THR A 44 -5.24 4.18 6.60
CA THR A 44 -4.80 3.69 7.91
C THR A 44 -3.37 4.09 8.27
N GLY A 45 -2.72 4.94 7.47
CA GLY A 45 -1.42 5.53 7.80
C GLY A 45 -0.21 4.66 7.43
N SER A 46 -0.38 3.71 6.50
CA SER A 46 0.70 2.89 5.97
C SER A 46 1.17 3.38 4.60
N PHE A 47 2.44 3.14 4.28
CA PHE A 47 2.93 3.21 2.91
C PHE A 47 2.54 1.92 2.18
N ALA A 48 1.80 2.03 1.09
CA ALA A 48 1.35 0.87 0.33
C ALA A 48 2.31 0.58 -0.84
N CYS A 49 2.76 -0.66 -0.95
CA CYS A 49 3.41 -1.20 -2.14
C CYS A 49 2.58 -2.37 -2.70
N SER A 50 2.84 -2.77 -3.95
CA SER A 50 1.98 -3.73 -4.65
C SER A 50 2.73 -4.67 -5.57
N VAL A 51 2.22 -5.90 -5.68
CA VAL A 51 2.51 -6.86 -6.74
C VAL A 51 1.21 -7.13 -7.49
N ILE A 52 1.21 -6.89 -8.80
CA ILE A 52 0.02 -7.07 -9.66
C ILE A 52 0.04 -8.47 -10.25
N THR A 53 -1.03 -9.23 -10.01
CA THR A 53 -1.19 -10.61 -10.52
C THR A 53 -2.01 -10.69 -11.80
N ALA A 54 -2.88 -9.71 -12.03
CA ALA A 54 -3.66 -9.56 -13.26
C ALA A 54 -4.10 -8.10 -13.45
N ILE A 55 -4.32 -7.68 -14.68
CA ILE A 55 -4.96 -6.40 -15.00
C ILE A 55 -6.37 -6.68 -15.50
N THR A 56 -7.37 -6.01 -14.94
CA THR A 56 -8.75 -6.10 -15.43
C THR A 56 -9.19 -4.81 -16.12
N SER A 57 -9.87 -4.94 -17.24
CA SER A 57 -10.75 -3.88 -17.74
C SER A 57 -12.07 -3.99 -16.97
N GLN A 58 -12.13 -3.28 -15.85
CA GLN A 58 -13.23 -3.36 -14.90
C GLN A 58 -13.82 -1.97 -14.63
N ASN A 59 -15.13 -1.94 -14.43
CA ASN A 59 -15.85 -0.78 -13.94
C ASN A 59 -16.96 -1.25 -12.98
N THR A 60 -17.82 -0.33 -12.53
CA THR A 60 -18.89 -0.63 -11.57
C THR A 60 -19.98 -1.55 -12.10
N GLN A 61 -20.03 -1.83 -13.40
CA GLN A 61 -21.01 -2.72 -14.03
C GLN A 61 -20.47 -4.12 -14.30
N GLY A 62 -19.15 -4.34 -14.16
CA GLY A 62 -18.53 -5.65 -14.34
C GLY A 62 -17.12 -5.60 -14.92
N VAL A 63 -16.64 -6.77 -15.34
CA VAL A 63 -15.31 -6.97 -15.95
C VAL A 63 -15.48 -7.37 -17.41
N SER A 64 -14.86 -6.63 -18.32
CA SER A 64 -14.91 -6.90 -19.76
C SER A 64 -13.69 -7.65 -20.29
N ALA A 65 -12.55 -7.58 -19.61
CA ALA A 65 -11.34 -8.30 -19.96
C ALA A 65 -10.45 -8.55 -18.73
N ILE A 66 -9.69 -9.64 -18.77
CA ILE A 66 -8.68 -10.00 -17.77
C ILE A 66 -7.39 -10.33 -18.52
N PHE A 67 -6.30 -9.70 -18.13
CA PHE A 67 -4.95 -10.01 -18.60
C PHE A 67 -4.14 -10.56 -17.42
N PRO A 68 -3.86 -11.89 -17.37
CA PRO A 68 -3.02 -12.45 -16.32
C PRO A 68 -1.57 -12.00 -16.54
N ILE A 69 -0.89 -11.61 -15.45
CA ILE A 69 0.53 -11.30 -15.50
C ILE A 69 1.32 -12.63 -15.51
N PRO A 70 2.30 -12.80 -16.42
CA PRO A 70 3.19 -13.97 -16.40
C PRO A 70 3.85 -14.18 -15.04
N LEU A 71 4.02 -15.45 -14.63
CA LEU A 71 4.52 -15.79 -13.29
C LEU A 71 5.93 -15.22 -13.03
N ASP A 72 6.80 -15.28 -14.02
CA ASP A 72 8.16 -14.70 -13.97
C ASP A 72 8.14 -13.19 -13.68
N HIS A 73 7.12 -12.48 -14.19
CA HIS A 73 6.93 -11.07 -13.90
C HIS A 73 6.35 -10.82 -12.51
N VAL A 74 5.51 -11.72 -11.98
CA VAL A 74 5.05 -11.67 -10.58
C VAL A 74 6.23 -11.89 -9.63
N GLU A 75 7.08 -12.88 -9.91
CA GLU A 75 8.33 -13.14 -9.17
C GLU A 75 9.27 -11.92 -9.22
N SER A 76 9.47 -11.32 -10.40
CA SER A 76 10.31 -10.12 -10.51
C SER A 76 9.78 -8.92 -9.72
N GLN A 77 8.46 -8.78 -9.58
CA GLN A 77 7.85 -7.73 -8.76
C GLN A 77 8.09 -8.00 -7.27
N LEU A 78 7.94 -9.25 -6.84
CA LEU A 78 8.24 -9.68 -5.47
C LEU A 78 9.70 -9.41 -5.13
N ASP A 79 10.62 -9.82 -5.99
CA ASP A 79 12.06 -9.56 -5.81
C ASP A 79 12.34 -8.05 -5.72
N ALA A 80 11.75 -7.25 -6.60
CA ALA A 80 11.93 -5.81 -6.60
C ALA A 80 11.47 -5.15 -5.29
N VAL A 81 10.34 -5.57 -4.71
CA VAL A 81 9.84 -4.97 -3.46
C VAL A 81 10.57 -5.50 -2.23
N PHE A 82 10.86 -6.80 -2.15
CA PHE A 82 11.49 -7.39 -0.96
C PHE A 82 13.00 -7.09 -0.86
N THR A 83 13.65 -6.70 -1.96
CA THR A 83 15.07 -6.31 -1.94
C THR A 83 15.30 -4.85 -1.52
N ASP A 84 14.25 -4.01 -1.50
CA ASP A 84 14.33 -2.58 -1.20
C ASP A 84 13.53 -2.16 0.05
N LEU A 85 12.33 -2.74 0.25
CA LEU A 85 11.38 -2.28 1.25
C LEU A 85 11.31 -3.21 2.46
N ASN A 86 11.26 -2.62 3.66
CA ASN A 86 11.02 -3.34 4.92
C ASN A 86 9.51 -3.55 5.15
N ILE A 87 8.93 -4.50 4.43
CA ILE A 87 7.50 -4.86 4.48
C ILE A 87 7.17 -5.55 5.82
N VAL A 88 6.01 -5.20 6.41
CA VAL A 88 5.53 -5.74 7.70
C VAL A 88 4.18 -6.46 7.59
#